data_AF-A0A533HZE3-F1
#
_entry.id   AF-A0A533HZE3-F1
#
_cell.length_a   1.000
_cell.length_b   1.000
_cell.length_c   1.000
_cell.angle_alpha   90.00
_cell.angle_beta   90.00
_cell.angle_gamma   90.00
#
_symmetry.space_group_name_H-M   'P 1'
#
loop_
_entity.id
_entity.type
_entity.pdbx_description
1 polymer ?
#
loop_
_entity_poly.entity_id
_entity_poly.type
_entity_poly.pdbx_seq_one_letter_code
_entity_poly.pdbx_strand_id
1 'polypeptide(L)'
;MNNKFSVKDYYCVYNDFDTSKRIKELHNLYLPLLGNDAISLYTFFGSKMLSDKNLSKSYLHYDILDNLGLSDNKFLIARKKLEALGLIQSLYFDNNGIGQFIYKIKEALSFEEFFNTPVLAKLLENTLGSNNYSDLVNYYSLDKVSFKSFEDISAKFSDVFRLENLNDFSFDYITSKSVNGPNFDEYFFDFDKLNFYLANSYLTDVISDPEVKNRILGLAHIYKMTPEDMSSAIEKSVEISNGASEININVLSDYIAQLNVNVRKQEVPTLDRMINKNLVGEKEEQLTEDEKFAKEVDNTNFVEYLNKQVGIVLSKIDAKNIEELQSKYNFPTGVLNILLEYSIKQSGKNSIPHINYIDKIASTWSAQKLFGAKDAIDFVRANRNQKNKAFSTNKSPQKSYSNNRKSNHAPFPEYLQNRQNSFNQSKKEEDRVVTKEDEDTFKDLMKVLYNKGDV
;
A
#
# COMPACT_ATOMS: atom_id res chain seq x y z
N MET A 1 5.23 50.52 15.05
CA MET A 1 6.09 50.09 13.93
C MET A 1 7.54 50.21 14.39
N ASN A 2 8.15 49.12 14.88
CA ASN A 2 9.55 49.14 15.30
C ASN A 2 10.44 48.72 14.13
N ASN A 3 11.01 49.69 13.42
CA ASN A 3 12.09 49.49 12.45
C ASN A 3 13.39 49.16 13.21
N LYS A 4 13.50 47.93 13.71
CA LYS A 4 14.73 47.38 14.30
C LYS A 4 15.52 46.52 13.32
N PHE A 5 15.29 46.69 12.02
CA PHE A 5 15.96 45.90 10.98
C PHE A 5 16.97 46.77 10.24
N SER A 6 18.22 46.33 10.27
CA SER A 6 19.31 46.81 9.42
C SER A 6 19.89 45.65 8.64
N VAL A 7 20.25 45.89 7.38
CA VAL A 7 20.93 44.91 6.52
C VAL A 7 22.28 44.47 7.10
N LYS A 8 22.86 45.30 7.98
CA LYS A 8 24.11 45.04 8.70
C LYS A 8 23.92 44.25 9.99
N ASP A 9 22.69 43.95 10.39
CA ASP A 9 22.43 43.14 11.57
C ASP A 9 22.76 41.68 11.29
N TYR A 10 23.25 40.98 12.31
CA TYR A 10 23.54 39.56 12.23
C TYR A 10 22.26 38.73 12.42
N TYR A 11 22.22 37.54 11.83
CA TYR A 11 21.18 36.55 12.05
C TYR A 11 21.75 35.14 12.23
N CYS A 12 21.07 34.35 13.04
CA CYS A 12 21.23 32.91 13.13
C CYS A 12 19.88 32.23 12.92
N VAL A 13 19.89 31.00 12.44
CA VAL A 13 18.70 30.17 12.23
C VAL A 13 18.76 28.96 13.15
N TYR A 14 17.69 28.73 13.90
CA TYR A 14 17.51 27.53 14.71
C TYR A 14 16.47 26.61 14.06
N ASN A 15 16.83 25.35 13.88
CA ASN A 15 15.96 24.34 13.29
C ASN A 15 16.26 22.96 13.91
N ASP A 16 15.25 22.36 14.53
CA ASP A 16 15.31 21.07 15.24
C ASP A 16 14.62 19.92 14.50
N PHE A 17 14.12 20.16 13.28
CA PHE A 17 13.47 19.14 12.46
C PHE A 17 13.92 19.20 10.99
N ASP A 18 13.64 18.12 10.25
CA ASP A 18 13.88 18.06 8.82
C ASP A 18 12.77 18.79 8.05
N THR A 19 13.11 19.94 7.47
CA THR A 19 12.17 20.79 6.72
C THR A 19 11.68 20.14 5.43
N SER A 20 12.32 19.09 4.93
CA SER A 20 11.92 18.39 3.70
C SER A 20 10.66 17.53 3.86
N LYS A 21 10.29 17.16 5.09
CA LYS A 21 9.18 16.24 5.36
C LYS A 21 7.81 16.76 4.92
N ARG A 22 7.59 18.08 4.92
CA ARG A 22 6.29 18.71 4.67
C ARG A 22 6.23 19.62 3.43
N ILE A 23 6.97 19.25 2.38
CA ILE A 23 7.01 20.02 1.13
C ILE A 23 5.63 20.12 0.47
N LYS A 24 4.81 19.06 0.51
CA LYS A 24 3.48 19.04 -0.11
C LYS A 24 2.53 20.02 0.59
N GLU A 25 2.56 20.04 1.91
CA GLU A 25 1.80 20.94 2.77
C GLU A 25 2.20 22.38 2.51
N LEU A 26 3.51 22.67 2.45
CA LEU A 26 4.01 24.00 2.10
C LEU A 26 3.50 24.47 0.74
N HIS A 27 3.49 23.58 -0.27
CA HIS A 27 3.11 23.95 -1.63
C HIS A 27 1.59 24.06 -1.84
N ASN A 28 0.80 23.21 -1.18
CA ASN A 28 -0.65 23.14 -1.40
C ASN A 28 -1.45 23.99 -0.41
N LEU A 29 -0.94 24.21 0.81
CA LEU A 29 -1.64 24.95 1.87
C LEU A 29 -1.05 26.34 2.06
N TYR A 30 0.27 26.45 2.20
CA TYR A 30 0.92 27.70 2.60
C TYR A 30 1.28 28.62 1.42
N LEU A 31 1.71 28.07 0.28
CA LEU A 31 2.07 28.86 -0.90
C LEU A 31 0.92 29.76 -1.40
N PRO A 32 -0.35 29.30 -1.49
CA PRO A 32 -1.46 30.18 -1.88
C PRO A 32 -1.69 31.35 -0.92
N LEU A 33 -1.42 31.16 0.38
CA LEU A 33 -1.62 32.17 1.42
C LEU A 33 -0.45 33.15 1.54
N LEU A 34 0.77 32.65 1.43
CA LEU A 34 1.99 33.39 1.72
C LEU A 34 2.60 34.04 0.48
N GLY A 35 2.50 33.36 -0.67
CA GLY A 35 3.20 33.69 -1.90
C GLY A 35 4.66 33.23 -1.93
N ASN A 36 5.28 33.37 -3.10
CA ASN A 36 6.60 32.78 -3.39
C ASN A 36 7.72 33.30 -2.47
N ASP A 37 7.78 34.62 -2.23
CA ASP A 37 8.85 35.26 -1.45
C ASP A 37 8.95 34.67 -0.03
N ALA A 38 7.80 34.43 0.60
CA ALA A 38 7.74 33.86 1.96
C ALA A 38 8.09 32.37 1.99
N ILE A 39 7.62 31.58 1.01
CA ILE A 39 8.00 30.16 0.93
C ILE A 39 9.49 30.00 0.65
N SER A 40 10.05 30.82 -0.26
CA SER A 40 11.47 30.83 -0.58
C SER A 40 12.32 31.23 0.62
N LEU A 41 11.85 32.19 1.43
CA LEU A 41 12.53 32.55 2.68
C LEU A 41 12.51 31.41 3.70
N TYR A 42 11.37 30.73 3.85
CA TYR A 42 11.24 29.58 4.76
C TYR A 42 12.16 28.42 4.36
N THR A 43 12.19 28.07 3.07
CA THR A 43 13.07 26.99 2.56
C THR A 43 14.54 27.37 2.63
N PHE A 44 14.87 28.65 2.40
CA PHE A 44 16.23 29.16 2.59
C PHE A 44 16.69 29.04 4.04
N PHE A 45 15.85 29.40 5.01
CA PHE A 45 16.19 29.18 6.42
C PHE A 45 16.35 27.69 6.73
N GLY A 46 15.48 26.82 6.18
CA GLY A 46 15.58 25.38 6.35
C GLY A 46 16.90 24.78 5.85
N SER A 47 17.51 25.36 4.80
CA SER A 47 18.78 24.87 4.23
C SER A 47 20.02 25.33 5.00
N LYS A 48 19.91 26.32 5.91
CA LYS A 48 21.05 26.87 6.67
C LYS A 48 21.47 26.02 7.88
N MET A 49 20.94 24.81 8.02
CA MET A 49 21.29 23.91 9.12
C MET A 49 22.74 23.41 9.00
N LEU A 50 23.53 23.69 10.03
CA LEU A 50 24.92 23.25 10.17
C LEU A 50 25.14 22.84 11.63
N SER A 51 25.62 21.61 11.86
CA SER A 51 26.13 21.09 13.15
C SER A 51 25.14 20.49 14.15
N ASP A 52 25.68 19.72 15.11
CA ASP A 52 25.03 18.96 16.20
C ASP A 52 24.16 19.82 17.16
N LYS A 53 24.25 21.15 17.06
CA LYS A 53 23.56 22.11 17.94
C LYS A 53 22.26 22.68 17.35
N ASN A 54 21.83 22.21 16.17
CA ASN A 54 20.59 22.67 15.50
C ASN A 54 20.55 24.20 15.27
N LEU A 55 21.72 24.86 15.23
CA LEU A 55 21.87 26.30 15.12
C LEU A 55 22.90 26.64 14.04
N SER A 56 22.51 27.49 13.10
CA SER A 56 23.41 27.94 12.04
C SER A 56 24.55 28.82 12.57
N LYS A 57 25.56 29.05 11.71
CA LYS A 57 26.53 30.13 11.93
C LYS A 57 25.80 31.49 11.91
N SER A 58 26.49 32.51 12.44
CA SER A 58 26.05 33.90 12.33
C SER A 58 26.33 34.43 10.92
N TYR A 59 25.30 34.98 10.27
CA TYR A 59 25.34 35.56 8.93
C TYR A 59 24.83 37.01 8.98
N LEU A 60 25.12 37.82 7.95
CA LEU A 60 24.53 39.16 7.80
C LEU A 60 23.22 39.06 7.03
N HIS A 61 22.21 39.87 7.36
CA HIS A 61 20.94 39.86 6.62
C HIS A 61 21.09 40.15 5.12
N TYR A 62 22.16 40.84 4.72
CA TYR A 62 22.56 40.98 3.32
C TYR A 62 22.58 39.64 2.57
N ASP A 63 23.03 38.55 3.21
CA ASP A 63 23.07 37.20 2.63
C ASP A 63 21.66 36.73 2.20
N ILE A 64 20.63 37.01 3.00
CA ILE A 64 19.25 36.63 2.67
C ILE A 64 18.78 37.38 1.42
N LEU A 65 19.03 38.70 1.39
CA LEU A 65 18.59 39.58 0.32
C LEU A 65 19.26 39.23 -1.01
N ASP A 66 20.56 38.96 -0.99
CA ASP A 66 21.37 38.63 -2.17
C ASP A 66 21.00 37.25 -2.73
N ASN A 67 20.93 36.22 -1.87
CA ASN A 67 20.60 34.86 -2.33
C ASN A 67 19.16 34.74 -2.85
N LEU A 68 18.21 35.47 -2.26
CA LEU A 68 16.79 35.39 -2.65
C LEU A 68 16.37 36.50 -3.63
N GLY A 69 17.25 37.44 -3.96
CA GLY A 69 16.93 38.60 -4.79
C GLY A 69 15.80 39.47 -4.20
N LEU A 70 15.72 39.58 -2.87
CA LEU A 70 14.67 40.32 -2.17
C LEU A 70 15.12 41.75 -1.85
N SER A 71 14.18 42.70 -1.95
CA SER A 71 14.38 44.02 -1.36
C SER A 71 14.04 44.00 0.14
N ASP A 72 14.54 44.97 0.90
CA ASP A 72 14.29 45.10 2.34
C ASP A 72 12.79 45.02 2.68
N ASN A 73 11.96 45.74 1.91
CA ASN A 73 10.51 45.74 2.10
C ASN A 73 9.89 44.37 1.82
N LYS A 74 10.31 43.68 0.76
CA LYS A 74 9.81 42.34 0.42
C LYS A 74 10.19 41.33 1.49
N PHE A 75 11.45 41.36 1.96
CA PHE A 75 11.90 40.54 3.07
C PHE A 75 11.07 40.79 4.34
N LEU A 76 10.86 42.06 4.72
CA LEU A 76 10.07 42.40 5.91
C LEU A 76 8.62 41.91 5.82
N ILE A 77 8.00 42.00 4.65
CA ILE A 77 6.64 41.49 4.41
C ILE A 77 6.64 39.96 4.49
N ALA A 78 7.56 39.29 3.78
CA ALA A 78 7.68 37.83 3.76
C ALA A 78 7.90 37.26 5.17
N ARG A 79 8.84 37.84 5.93
CA ARG A 79 9.13 37.49 7.33
C ARG A 79 7.89 37.64 8.21
N LYS A 80 7.19 38.77 8.14
CA LYS A 80 5.96 39.00 8.92
C LYS A 80 4.83 38.04 8.56
N LYS A 81 4.69 37.67 7.28
CA LYS A 81 3.71 36.68 6.86
C LYS A 81 4.01 35.30 7.45
N LEU A 82 5.28 34.89 7.44
CA LEU A 82 5.72 33.64 8.07
C LEU A 82 5.52 33.64 9.58
N GLU A 83 5.78 34.77 10.25
CA GLU A 83 5.51 34.94 11.68
C GLU A 83 4.01 34.82 12.00
N ALA A 84 3.16 35.46 11.19
CA ALA A 84 1.72 35.48 11.37
C ALA A 84 1.07 34.10 11.19
N LEU A 85 1.57 33.28 10.26
CA LEU A 85 1.13 31.89 10.08
C LEU A 85 1.89 30.90 10.99
N GLY A 86 2.76 31.39 11.88
CA GLY A 86 3.42 30.56 12.87
C GLY A 86 4.51 29.64 12.33
N LEU A 87 5.03 29.88 11.12
CA LEU A 87 6.12 29.11 10.51
C LEU A 87 7.50 29.53 10.97
N ILE A 88 7.65 30.78 11.43
CA ILE A 88 8.89 31.26 12.04
C ILE A 88 8.60 32.04 13.31
N GLN A 89 9.57 32.05 14.21
CA GLN A 89 9.61 32.92 15.38
C GLN A 89 10.91 33.72 15.35
N SER A 90 10.79 35.04 15.29
CA SER A 90 11.94 35.95 15.32
C SER A 90 12.21 36.44 16.74
N LEU A 91 13.41 36.22 17.22
CA LEU A 91 13.93 36.78 18.47
C LEU A 91 15.01 37.81 18.12
N TYR A 92 15.08 38.89 18.89
CA TYR A 92 16.07 39.95 18.69
C TYR A 92 16.82 40.19 20.00
N PHE A 93 18.15 40.20 19.90
CA PHE A 93 19.06 40.53 20.98
C PHE A 93 19.94 41.69 20.53
N ASP A 94 20.07 42.72 21.38
CA ASP A 94 20.96 43.85 21.14
C ASP A 94 22.16 43.72 22.08
N ASN A 95 23.35 43.56 21.51
CA ASN A 95 24.59 43.49 22.29
C ASN A 95 25.45 44.72 22.00
N ASN A 96 25.35 45.73 22.86
CA ASN A 96 26.17 46.95 22.79
C ASN A 96 26.16 47.63 21.40
N GLY A 97 24.99 47.65 20.73
CA GLY A 97 24.81 48.32 19.43
C GLY A 97 25.00 47.41 18.21
N ILE A 98 25.28 46.12 18.41
CA ILE A 98 25.22 45.10 17.36
C ILE A 98 23.91 44.32 17.52
N GLY A 99 22.98 44.54 16.60
CA GLY A 99 21.72 43.79 16.53
C GLY A 99 21.95 42.37 16.04
N GLN A 100 21.45 41.38 16.80
CA GLN A 100 21.48 39.98 16.44
C GLN A 100 20.06 39.39 16.45
N PHE A 101 19.68 38.78 15.32
CA PHE A 101 18.41 38.08 15.16
C PHE A 101 18.60 36.57 15.29
N ILE A 102 17.61 35.91 15.89
CA ILE A 102 17.50 34.46 15.89
C ILE A 102 16.16 34.10 15.27
N TYR A 103 16.20 33.41 14.14
CA TYR A 103 15.01 32.88 13.47
C TYR A 103 14.84 31.41 13.85
N LYS A 104 13.88 31.13 14.72
CA LYS A 104 13.46 29.76 15.04
C LYS A 104 12.42 29.31 14.02
N ILE A 105 12.75 28.29 13.23
CA ILE A 105 11.81 27.67 12.30
C ILE A 105 10.82 26.82 13.10
N LYS A 106 9.57 26.79 12.67
CA LYS A 106 8.51 25.95 13.21
C LYS A 106 7.96 25.05 12.11
N GLU A 107 7.65 23.81 12.46
CA GLU A 107 7.17 22.81 11.51
C GLU A 107 5.81 23.24 10.94
N ALA A 108 5.65 23.12 9.62
CA ALA A 108 4.37 23.39 8.96
C ALA A 108 3.31 22.39 9.45
N LEU A 109 2.07 22.81 9.68
CA LEU A 109 0.99 21.89 10.06
C LEU A 109 0.77 20.79 9.00
N SER A 110 0.37 19.59 9.45
CA SER A 110 -0.13 18.53 8.57
C SER A 110 -1.44 18.97 7.88
N PHE A 111 -1.85 18.26 6.82
CA PHE A 111 -3.15 18.52 6.18
C PHE A 111 -4.31 18.49 7.17
N GLU A 112 -4.34 17.50 8.06
CA GLU A 112 -5.37 17.36 9.08
C GLU A 112 -5.34 18.53 10.09
N GLU A 113 -4.18 18.81 10.67
CA GLU A 113 -4.01 19.91 11.63
C GLU A 113 -4.39 21.27 11.02
N PHE A 114 -4.04 21.48 9.76
CA PHE A 114 -4.35 22.71 9.04
C PHE A 114 -5.86 22.86 8.78
N PHE A 115 -6.54 21.82 8.28
CA PHE A 115 -7.98 21.88 8.03
C PHE A 115 -8.80 21.94 9.32
N ASN A 116 -8.29 21.35 10.41
CA ASN A 116 -8.89 21.45 11.74
C ASN A 116 -8.66 22.82 12.40
N THR A 117 -7.89 23.72 11.77
CA THR A 117 -7.72 25.11 12.22
C THR A 117 -8.69 26.04 11.47
N PRO A 118 -9.83 26.47 12.08
CA PRO A 118 -10.93 27.10 11.34
C PRO A 118 -10.55 28.37 10.58
N VAL A 119 -9.65 29.17 11.16
CA VAL A 119 -9.19 30.43 10.56
C VAL A 119 -8.34 30.16 9.31
N LEU A 120 -7.42 29.20 9.37
CA LEU A 120 -6.54 28.85 8.24
C LEU A 120 -7.31 28.17 7.11
N ALA A 121 -8.19 27.23 7.47
CA ALA A 121 -9.09 26.58 6.54
C ALA A 121 -9.95 27.60 5.77
N LYS A 122 -10.56 28.56 6.48
CA LYS A 122 -11.40 29.58 5.84
C LYS A 122 -10.61 30.55 4.98
N LEU A 123 -9.41 30.95 5.42
CA LEU A 123 -8.50 31.77 4.61
C LEU A 123 -8.13 31.04 3.31
N LEU A 124 -7.77 29.76 3.38
CA LEU A 124 -7.40 28.97 2.21
C LEU A 124 -8.58 28.83 1.24
N GLU A 125 -9.78 28.52 1.74
CA GLU A 125 -11.00 28.46 0.94
C GLU A 125 -11.26 29.77 0.19
N ASN A 126 -11.15 30.90 0.87
CA ASN A 126 -11.34 32.22 0.26
C ASN A 126 -10.29 32.52 -0.83
N THR A 127 -9.06 32.00 -0.71
CA THR A 127 -7.99 32.20 -1.70
C THR A 127 -8.07 31.28 -2.91
N LEU A 128 -8.45 30.02 -2.72
CA LEU A 128 -8.50 29.01 -3.79
C LEU A 128 -9.86 28.92 -4.49
N GLY A 129 -10.92 29.37 -3.81
CA GLY A 129 -12.31 29.15 -4.18
C GLY A 129 -12.84 27.79 -3.68
N SER A 130 -14.15 27.72 -3.44
CA SER A 130 -14.79 26.56 -2.79
C SER A 130 -14.58 25.24 -3.55
N ASN A 131 -14.57 25.25 -4.88
CA ASN A 131 -14.36 24.03 -5.68
C ASN A 131 -12.96 23.45 -5.47
N ASN A 132 -11.91 24.24 -5.73
CA ASN A 132 -10.52 23.81 -5.56
C ASN A 132 -10.20 23.44 -4.12
N TYR A 133 -10.78 24.17 -3.15
CA TYR A 133 -10.64 23.84 -1.74
C TYR A 133 -11.27 22.48 -1.42
N SER A 134 -12.48 22.22 -1.91
CA SER A 134 -13.15 20.93 -1.69
C SER A 134 -12.39 19.76 -2.32
N ASP A 135 -11.80 19.94 -3.50
CA ASP A 135 -10.95 18.93 -4.13
C ASP A 135 -9.71 18.64 -3.30
N LEU A 136 -9.08 19.69 -2.75
CA LEU A 136 -7.88 19.58 -1.92
C LEU A 136 -8.19 18.86 -0.59
N VAL A 137 -9.31 19.19 0.06
CA VAL A 137 -9.78 18.48 1.26
C VAL A 137 -10.05 17.03 0.93
N ASN A 138 -10.87 16.73 -0.07
CA ASN A 138 -11.20 15.35 -0.46
C ASN A 138 -9.96 14.52 -0.84
N TYR A 139 -8.97 15.14 -1.48
CA TYR A 139 -7.74 14.45 -1.85
C TYR A 139 -6.82 14.17 -0.65
N TYR A 140 -6.79 15.04 0.37
CA TYR A 140 -5.88 14.89 1.51
C TYR A 140 -6.57 14.43 2.81
N SER A 141 -7.88 14.24 2.82
CA SER A 141 -8.60 13.57 3.91
C SER A 141 -8.14 12.13 4.07
N LEU A 142 -7.89 11.72 5.32
CA LEU A 142 -7.43 10.37 5.66
C LEU A 142 -8.53 9.31 5.52
N ASP A 143 -9.80 9.69 5.71
CA ASP A 143 -10.94 8.77 5.78
C ASP A 143 -11.55 8.40 4.42
N LYS A 144 -10.73 7.94 3.48
CA LYS A 144 -11.22 7.54 2.14
C LYS A 144 -11.82 6.14 2.10
N VAL A 145 -11.43 5.29 3.05
CA VAL A 145 -11.79 3.86 3.06
C VAL A 145 -12.16 3.47 4.48
N SER A 146 -13.32 2.83 4.63
CA SER A 146 -13.73 2.27 5.92
C SER A 146 -13.29 0.82 6.03
N PHE A 147 -12.56 0.50 7.10
CA PHE A 147 -12.17 -0.87 7.42
C PHE A 147 -13.15 -1.58 8.37
N LYS A 148 -14.37 -1.04 8.56
CA LYS A 148 -15.37 -1.60 9.51
C LYS A 148 -15.79 -3.04 9.23
N SER A 149 -15.68 -3.49 7.97
CA SER A 149 -16.00 -4.86 7.56
C SER A 149 -14.82 -5.82 7.64
N PHE A 150 -13.64 -5.34 8.05
CA PHE A 150 -12.44 -6.14 8.17
C PHE A 150 -12.19 -6.49 9.63
N GLU A 151 -11.74 -7.71 9.86
CA GLU A 151 -11.27 -8.15 11.17
C GLU A 151 -9.79 -7.82 11.29
N ASP A 152 -9.40 -7.18 12.40
CA ASP A 152 -7.99 -6.91 12.69
C ASP A 152 -7.31 -8.19 13.21
N ILE A 153 -6.48 -8.79 12.37
CA ILE A 153 -5.68 -9.98 12.68
C ILE A 153 -4.21 -9.64 12.95
N SER A 154 -3.90 -8.36 13.22
CA SER A 154 -2.53 -7.91 13.48
C SER A 154 -1.93 -8.63 14.68
N ALA A 155 -0.75 -9.22 14.49
CA ALA A 155 -0.03 -9.87 15.58
C ALA A 155 0.41 -8.84 16.62
N LYS A 156 0.35 -9.23 17.88
CA LYS A 156 0.77 -8.37 18.98
C LYS A 156 2.26 -8.56 19.24
N PHE A 157 2.89 -7.55 19.83
CA PHE A 157 4.32 -7.59 20.12
C PHE A 157 4.67 -8.78 21.02
N SER A 158 3.85 -9.03 22.05
CA SER A 158 4.04 -10.13 23.00
C SER A 158 3.78 -11.52 22.40
N ASP A 159 2.99 -11.62 21.33
CA ASP A 159 2.78 -12.90 20.62
C ASP A 159 4.06 -13.36 19.92
N VAL A 160 4.79 -12.38 19.37
CA VAL A 160 5.97 -12.60 18.52
C VAL A 160 7.27 -12.54 19.28
N PHE A 161 7.41 -11.63 20.25
CA PHE A 161 8.66 -11.36 20.94
C PHE A 161 8.54 -11.61 22.44
N ARG A 162 9.45 -12.42 22.99
CA ARG A 162 9.70 -12.63 24.41
C ARG A 162 10.90 -11.79 24.84
N LEU A 163 10.67 -10.83 25.72
CA LEU A 163 11.75 -10.06 26.36
C LEU A 163 12.34 -10.89 27.50
N GLU A 164 13.19 -11.85 27.15
CA GLU A 164 14.10 -12.45 28.11
C GLU A 164 15.41 -11.63 28.08
N ASN A 165 15.73 -10.98 29.20
CA ASN A 165 16.99 -10.24 29.48
C ASN A 165 17.11 -8.80 28.93
N LEU A 166 16.05 -7.97 28.98
CA LEU A 166 16.13 -6.54 28.63
C LEU A 166 16.20 -5.62 29.87
N ASN A 167 17.01 -5.97 30.85
CA ASN A 167 17.15 -5.18 32.08
C ASN A 167 18.07 -3.95 31.92
N ASP A 168 18.70 -3.75 30.76
CA ASP A 168 19.85 -2.82 30.61
C ASP A 168 19.61 -1.66 29.62
N PHE A 169 18.36 -1.40 29.21
CA PHE A 169 18.05 -0.25 28.35
C PHE A 169 17.48 0.90 29.18
N SER A 170 18.27 1.98 29.33
CA SER A 170 17.76 3.30 29.72
C SER A 170 16.74 3.78 28.68
N PHE A 171 15.56 4.18 29.14
CA PHE A 171 14.45 4.54 28.27
C PHE A 171 14.44 6.03 27.88
N ASP A 172 15.60 6.58 27.50
CA ASP A 172 15.71 7.98 27.05
C ASP A 172 15.08 8.24 25.65
N TYR A 173 14.53 7.20 24.99
CA TYR A 173 14.10 7.26 23.59
C TYR A 173 12.57 7.14 23.33
N ILE A 174 11.68 7.08 24.35
CA ILE A 174 10.23 7.29 24.07
C ILE A 174 9.98 8.78 23.84
N THR A 175 10.24 9.21 22.62
CA THR A 175 9.79 10.53 22.15
C THR A 175 8.26 10.58 22.12
N SER A 176 7.71 11.70 22.60
CA SER A 176 6.28 11.96 22.88
C SER A 176 5.37 12.12 21.68
N LYS A 177 5.73 11.56 20.52
CA LYS A 177 4.89 11.62 19.34
C LYS A 177 5.10 10.41 18.46
N SER A 178 4.27 9.39 18.63
CA SER A 178 3.52 8.88 17.48
C SER A 178 2.38 7.97 17.91
N VAL A 179 1.30 8.07 17.15
CA VAL A 179 0.19 7.10 17.07
C VAL A 179 0.65 5.77 16.44
N ASN A 180 1.92 5.67 16.02
CA ASN A 180 2.51 4.53 15.29
C ASN A 180 3.63 3.88 16.12
N GLY A 181 3.26 2.95 16.99
CA GLY A 181 4.19 2.17 17.80
C GLY A 181 3.97 0.66 17.67
N PRO A 182 4.82 -0.16 18.30
CA PRO A 182 4.56 -1.58 18.43
C PRO A 182 3.18 -1.83 19.08
N ASN A 183 2.45 -2.84 18.60
CA ASN A 183 1.16 -3.25 19.14
C ASN A 183 1.37 -3.99 20.47
N PHE A 184 1.48 -3.26 21.58
CA PHE A 184 1.63 -3.85 22.90
C PHE A 184 0.27 -4.21 23.50
N ASP A 185 0.20 -5.38 24.13
CA ASP A 185 -1.06 -5.93 24.63
C ASP A 185 -1.35 -5.48 26.07
N GLU A 186 -2.58 -5.01 26.35
CA GLU A 186 -3.06 -4.75 27.72
C GLU A 186 -3.11 -6.03 28.57
N TYR A 187 -3.14 -7.20 27.94
CA TYR A 187 -3.30 -8.49 28.62
C TYR A 187 -2.14 -8.82 29.59
N PHE A 188 -0.98 -8.18 29.45
CA PHE A 188 0.15 -8.38 30.37
C PHE A 188 0.12 -7.45 31.59
N PHE A 189 -0.67 -6.38 31.56
CA PHE A 189 -0.70 -5.36 32.61
C PHE A 189 -2.12 -4.88 32.91
N ASP A 190 -2.66 -5.35 34.03
CA ASP A 190 -4.05 -5.14 34.46
C ASP A 190 -4.25 -3.70 34.98
N PHE A 191 -4.71 -2.81 34.08
CA PHE A 191 -4.99 -1.41 34.39
C PHE A 191 -6.14 -1.23 35.38
N ASP A 192 -7.10 -2.17 35.43
CA ASP A 192 -8.18 -2.11 36.41
C ASP A 192 -7.63 -2.31 37.83
N LYS A 193 -6.69 -3.24 38.00
CA LYS A 193 -5.94 -3.39 39.26
C LYS A 193 -5.05 -2.19 39.56
N LEU A 194 -4.34 -1.66 38.56
CA LEU A 194 -3.53 -0.45 38.77
C LEU A 194 -4.39 0.72 39.28
N ASN A 195 -5.54 0.94 38.64
CA ASN A 195 -6.51 1.96 39.04
C ASN A 195 -7.08 1.70 40.43
N PHE A 196 -7.28 0.44 40.82
CA PHE A 196 -7.66 0.07 42.18
C PHE A 196 -6.59 0.47 43.21
N TYR A 197 -5.31 0.20 42.95
CA TYR A 197 -4.23 0.60 43.85
C TYR A 197 -4.04 2.12 43.91
N LEU A 198 -4.28 2.83 42.80
CA LEU A 198 -4.13 4.29 42.70
C LEU A 198 -5.43 5.07 42.98
N ALA A 199 -6.48 4.41 43.43
CA ALA A 199 -7.79 5.03 43.68
C ALA A 199 -7.72 6.21 44.68
N ASN A 200 -6.78 6.16 45.63
CA ASN A 200 -6.57 7.21 46.63
C ASN A 200 -5.73 8.39 46.12
N SER A 201 -5.10 8.25 44.95
CA SER A 201 -4.15 9.22 44.40
C SER A 201 -4.77 10.15 43.35
N TYR A 202 -6.05 9.96 43.02
CA TYR A 202 -6.81 10.76 42.03
C TYR A 202 -6.14 10.84 40.64
N LEU A 203 -5.42 9.79 40.23
CA LEU A 203 -4.67 9.74 38.98
C LEU A 203 -5.41 9.06 37.82
N THR A 204 -6.64 8.62 38.04
CA THR A 204 -7.40 7.81 37.07
C THR A 204 -7.57 8.53 35.72
N ASP A 205 -7.81 9.84 35.73
CA ASP A 205 -7.96 10.63 34.51
C ASP A 205 -6.63 10.80 33.75
N VAL A 206 -5.51 10.89 34.48
CA VAL A 206 -4.15 11.03 33.93
C VAL A 206 -3.66 9.73 33.31
N ILE A 207 -3.97 8.60 33.96
CA ILE A 207 -3.57 7.26 33.50
C ILE A 207 -4.44 6.81 32.31
N SER A 208 -5.64 7.37 32.18
CA SER A 208 -6.53 7.10 31.04
C SER A 208 -6.09 7.77 29.74
N ASP A 209 -5.12 8.70 29.79
CA ASP A 209 -4.50 9.26 28.59
C ASP A 209 -3.79 8.15 27.78
N PRO A 210 -4.14 7.96 26.48
CA PRO A 210 -3.53 6.93 25.64
C PRO A 210 -2.00 7.00 25.57
N GLU A 211 -1.40 8.19 25.63
CA GLU A 211 0.06 8.34 25.58
C GLU A 211 0.69 7.83 26.89
N VAL A 212 0.15 8.25 28.03
CA VAL A 212 0.64 7.84 29.36
C VAL A 212 0.44 6.33 29.55
N LYS A 213 -0.72 5.82 29.16
CA LYS A 213 -1.08 4.41 29.23
C LYS A 213 -0.12 3.52 28.44
N ASN A 214 0.19 3.89 27.19
CA ASN A 214 1.14 3.15 26.36
C ASN A 214 2.56 3.14 26.95
N ARG A 215 2.97 4.23 27.61
CA ARG A 215 4.28 4.32 28.27
C ARG A 215 4.36 3.46 29.53
N ILE A 216 3.34 3.50 30.38
CA ILE A 216 3.23 2.62 31.56
C ILE A 216 3.27 1.15 31.12
N LEU A 217 2.52 0.80 30.07
CA LEU A 217 2.48 -0.55 29.53
C LEU A 217 3.86 -0.97 28.98
N GLY A 218 4.56 -0.09 28.26
CA GLY A 218 5.94 -0.32 27.82
C GLY A 218 6.92 -0.58 28.96
N LEU A 219 6.87 0.23 30.03
CA LEU A 219 7.71 0.06 31.23
C LEU A 219 7.38 -1.23 31.97
N ALA A 220 6.09 -1.52 32.16
CA ALA A 220 5.64 -2.75 32.81
C ALA A 220 6.10 -4.01 32.04
N HIS A 221 6.06 -3.96 30.72
CA HIS A 221 6.44 -5.08 29.87
C HIS A 221 7.96 -5.34 29.88
N ILE A 222 8.78 -4.29 29.86
CA ILE A 222 10.25 -4.41 29.89
C ILE A 222 10.73 -4.91 31.25
N TYR A 223 10.29 -4.27 32.34
CA TYR A 223 10.77 -4.56 33.68
C TYR A 223 9.95 -5.63 34.41
N LYS A 224 8.95 -6.23 33.74
CA LYS A 224 8.02 -7.23 34.30
C LYS A 224 7.36 -6.75 35.60
N MET A 225 6.97 -5.48 35.65
CA MET A 225 6.37 -4.91 36.84
C MET A 225 4.95 -5.40 37.06
N THR A 226 4.60 -5.68 38.32
CA THR A 226 3.22 -5.93 38.70
C THR A 226 2.44 -4.61 38.81
N PRO A 227 1.09 -4.62 38.74
CA PRO A 227 0.28 -3.42 38.97
C PRO A 227 0.53 -2.75 40.33
N GLU A 228 0.93 -3.52 41.35
CA GLU A 228 1.25 -3.02 42.71
C GLU A 228 2.63 -2.35 42.77
N ASP A 229 3.64 -2.93 42.13
CA ASP A 229 4.97 -2.30 42.05
C ASP A 229 4.91 -1.02 41.23
N MET A 230 4.12 -1.05 40.14
CA MET A 230 3.91 0.10 39.27
C MET A 230 3.13 1.22 39.96
N SER A 231 2.11 0.90 40.79
CA SER A 231 1.40 1.93 41.56
C SER A 231 2.33 2.66 42.52
N SER A 232 3.20 1.90 43.20
CA SER A 232 4.20 2.45 44.13
C SER A 232 5.23 3.34 43.43
N ALA A 233 5.58 3.02 42.18
CA ALA A 233 6.47 3.82 41.34
C ALA A 233 5.79 5.09 40.82
N ILE A 234 4.52 4.99 40.42
CA ILE A 234 3.71 6.13 39.97
C ILE A 234 3.52 7.13 41.11
N GLU A 235 3.17 6.69 42.32
CA GLU A 235 2.99 7.59 43.47
C GLU A 235 4.23 8.43 43.79
N LYS A 236 5.43 7.90 43.51
CA LYS A 236 6.70 8.60 43.74
C LYS A 236 7.13 9.53 42.60
N SER A 237 6.47 9.44 41.44
CA SER A 237 6.76 10.23 40.24
C SER A 237 5.67 11.26 39.92
N VAL A 238 4.67 11.39 40.79
CA VAL A 238 3.60 12.38 40.64
C VAL A 238 4.06 13.73 41.16
N GLU A 239 3.93 14.75 40.32
CA GLU A 239 4.13 16.15 40.69
C GLU A 239 2.78 16.88 40.70
N ILE A 240 2.57 17.72 41.71
CA ILE A 240 1.37 18.57 41.80
C ILE A 240 1.72 19.93 41.19
N SER A 241 1.29 20.15 39.95
CA SER A 241 1.50 21.41 39.23
C SER A 241 0.14 22.07 38.97
N ASN A 242 -0.05 23.30 39.44
CA ASN A 242 -1.27 24.11 39.24
C ASN A 242 -2.60 23.45 39.71
N GLY A 243 -2.57 22.56 40.69
CA GLY A 243 -3.76 21.86 41.20
C GLY A 243 -4.21 20.68 40.34
N ALA A 244 -3.46 20.32 39.30
CA ALA A 244 -3.58 19.06 38.58
C ALA A 244 -2.43 18.12 38.99
N SER A 245 -2.74 16.85 39.19
CA SER A 245 -1.73 15.81 39.37
C SER A 245 -1.20 15.42 38.00
N GLU A 246 0.10 15.55 37.75
CA GLU A 246 0.74 15.08 36.51
C GLU A 246 1.77 14.00 36.84
N ILE A 247 1.84 12.95 36.02
CA ILE A 247 2.83 11.87 36.18
C ILE A 247 4.08 12.27 35.39
N ASN A 248 5.19 12.51 36.07
CA ASN A 248 6.47 12.76 35.43
C ASN A 248 7.09 11.44 34.95
N ILE A 249 6.91 11.13 33.66
CA ILE A 249 7.32 9.86 33.06
C ILE A 249 8.83 9.63 33.12
N ASN A 250 9.63 10.70 33.08
CA ASN A 250 11.09 10.58 33.16
C ASN A 250 11.50 10.13 34.57
N VAL A 251 10.90 10.75 35.61
CA VAL A 251 11.12 10.36 37.01
C VAL A 251 10.62 8.94 37.28
N LEU A 252 9.47 8.56 36.70
CA LEU A 252 8.95 7.20 36.77
C LEU A 252 9.93 6.19 36.16
N SER A 253 10.44 6.48 34.96
CA SER A 253 11.38 5.63 34.24
C SER A 253 12.71 5.49 34.99
N ASP A 254 13.25 6.60 35.52
CA ASP A 254 14.47 6.61 36.32
C ASP A 254 14.32 5.80 37.61
N TYR A 255 13.19 5.94 38.29
CA TYR A 255 12.90 5.21 39.52
C TYR A 255 12.76 3.71 39.27
N ILE A 256 12.04 3.31 38.21
CA ILE A 256 11.91 1.91 37.81
C ILE A 256 13.26 1.33 37.38
N ALA A 257 14.06 2.09 36.63
CA ALA A 257 15.41 1.68 36.26
C ALA A 257 16.26 1.45 37.53
N GLN A 258 16.27 2.39 38.47
CA GLN A 258 17.02 2.28 39.73
C GLN A 258 16.62 1.06 40.57
N LEU A 259 15.34 0.72 40.63
CA LEU A 259 14.86 -0.49 41.32
C LEU A 259 15.40 -1.78 40.68
N ASN A 260 15.64 -1.76 39.37
CA ASN A 260 16.06 -2.93 38.58
C ASN A 260 17.58 -3.00 38.31
N VAL A 261 18.36 -1.96 38.66
CA VAL A 261 19.83 -1.87 38.47
C VAL A 261 20.63 -2.96 39.23
N ASN A 262 20.03 -3.68 40.18
CA ASN A 262 20.74 -4.70 40.96
C ASN A 262 20.81 -6.11 40.32
N VAL A 263 20.37 -6.30 39.06
CA VAL A 263 20.40 -7.62 38.41
C VAL A 263 21.40 -7.64 37.25
N ARG A 264 22.64 -8.03 37.60
CA ARG A 264 23.71 -8.68 36.79
C ARG A 264 23.78 -8.37 35.28
N LYS A 265 24.94 -7.82 34.88
CA LYS A 265 25.48 -7.82 33.50
C LYS A 265 25.19 -9.15 32.79
N GLN A 266 24.28 -9.13 31.83
CA GLN A 266 24.08 -10.21 30.87
C GLN A 266 24.15 -9.66 29.46
N GLU A 267 24.65 -10.50 28.56
CA GLU A 267 24.89 -10.17 27.15
C GLU A 267 23.62 -9.71 26.44
N VAL A 268 23.78 -8.71 25.55
CA VAL A 268 22.70 -8.10 24.76
C VAL A 268 21.95 -9.19 23.98
N PRO A 269 20.67 -9.46 24.29
CA PRO A 269 19.88 -10.43 23.53
C PRO A 269 19.70 -9.94 22.08
N THR A 270 19.98 -10.80 21.10
CA THR A 270 19.70 -10.54 19.68
C THR A 270 18.22 -10.75 19.37
N LEU A 271 17.67 -10.02 18.40
CA LEU A 271 16.26 -10.11 17.97
C LEU A 271 15.80 -11.56 17.72
N ASP A 272 16.66 -12.38 17.10
CA ASP A 272 16.37 -13.80 16.82
C ASP A 272 16.18 -14.64 18.08
N ARG A 273 16.83 -14.26 19.20
CA ARG A 273 16.65 -14.93 20.50
C ARG A 273 15.34 -14.51 21.19
N MET A 274 14.78 -13.36 20.82
CA MET A 274 13.53 -12.86 21.36
C MET A 274 12.31 -13.43 20.65
N ILE A 275 12.43 -13.98 19.44
CA ILE A 275 11.26 -14.54 18.74
C ILE A 275 10.72 -15.75 19.51
N ASN A 276 9.40 -15.77 19.73
CA ASN A 276 8.69 -16.85 20.36
C ASN A 276 8.91 -18.14 19.55
N LYS A 277 9.68 -19.09 20.10
CA LYS A 277 10.00 -20.37 19.44
C LYS A 277 8.75 -21.18 19.03
N ASN A 278 7.60 -20.90 19.63
CA ASN A 278 6.31 -21.50 19.26
C ASN A 278 5.77 -21.02 17.90
N LEU A 279 6.24 -19.88 17.38
CA LEU A 279 5.93 -19.40 16.02
C LEU A 279 6.79 -20.05 14.94
N VAL A 280 8.01 -20.46 15.31
CA VAL A 280 8.99 -21.10 14.42
C VAL A 280 8.77 -22.62 14.37
N GLY A 281 7.88 -23.16 15.21
CA GLY A 281 7.41 -24.52 15.06
C GLY A 281 6.66 -24.62 13.74
N GLU A 282 7.30 -25.22 12.73
CA GLU A 282 6.64 -25.72 11.52
C GLU A 282 5.52 -26.67 11.97
N LYS A 283 4.34 -26.12 12.24
CA LYS A 283 3.11 -26.84 12.01
C LYS A 283 3.01 -26.90 10.50
N GLU A 284 3.65 -27.91 9.91
CA GLU A 284 3.22 -28.42 8.62
C GLU A 284 1.72 -28.69 8.80
N GLU A 285 0.89 -27.75 8.33
CA GLU A 285 -0.50 -28.07 8.05
C GLU A 285 -0.45 -29.35 7.23
N GLN A 286 -1.14 -30.39 7.70
CA GLN A 286 -1.28 -31.63 6.95
C GLN A 286 -2.12 -31.30 5.71
N LEU A 287 -1.50 -30.67 4.71
CA LEU A 287 -2.05 -30.46 3.39
C LEU A 287 -2.50 -31.83 2.90
N THR A 288 -3.74 -31.90 2.44
CA THR A 288 -4.25 -33.11 1.80
C THR A 288 -3.33 -33.48 0.63
N GLU A 289 -3.27 -34.75 0.23
CA GLU A 289 -2.40 -35.18 -0.89
C GLU A 289 -2.65 -34.34 -2.16
N ASP A 290 -3.91 -33.97 -2.41
CA ASP A 290 -4.34 -33.08 -3.50
C ASP A 290 -3.74 -31.66 -3.39
N GLU A 291 -3.63 -31.12 -2.18
CA GLU A 291 -3.08 -29.77 -1.94
C GLU A 291 -1.55 -29.74 -1.98
N LYS A 292 -0.90 -30.80 -1.50
CA LYS A 292 0.55 -30.99 -1.69
C LYS A 292 0.89 -31.08 -3.17
N PHE A 293 0.11 -31.85 -3.92
CA PHE A 293 0.26 -31.96 -5.36
C PHE A 293 0.04 -30.62 -6.06
N ALA A 294 -1.05 -29.91 -5.77
CA ALA A 294 -1.32 -28.59 -6.38
C ALA A 294 -0.18 -27.59 -6.10
N LYS A 295 0.32 -27.55 -4.86
CA LYS A 295 1.45 -26.69 -4.48
C LYS A 295 2.74 -27.07 -5.18
N GLU A 296 3.02 -28.37 -5.36
CA GLU A 296 4.16 -28.83 -6.16
C GLU A 296 4.02 -28.42 -7.63
N VAL A 297 2.82 -28.55 -8.21
CA VAL A 297 2.54 -28.18 -9.60
C VAL A 297 2.68 -26.67 -9.82
N ASP A 298 2.21 -25.85 -8.88
CA ASP A 298 2.32 -24.39 -8.98
C ASP A 298 3.77 -23.89 -8.94
N ASN A 299 4.66 -24.61 -8.25
CA ASN A 299 6.07 -24.25 -8.07
C ASN A 299 7.03 -24.97 -9.02
N THR A 300 6.54 -25.85 -9.90
CA THR A 300 7.38 -26.57 -10.89
C THR A 300 7.26 -25.92 -12.26
N ASN A 301 8.38 -25.72 -12.93
CA ASN A 301 8.38 -25.24 -14.32
C ASN A 301 7.72 -26.29 -15.23
N PHE A 302 6.97 -25.88 -16.26
CA PHE A 302 6.32 -26.79 -17.21
C PHE A 302 7.25 -27.80 -17.87
N VAL A 303 8.53 -27.45 -18.08
CA VAL A 303 9.53 -28.38 -18.61
C VAL A 303 9.82 -29.51 -17.63
N GLU A 304 10.03 -29.15 -16.37
CA GLU A 304 10.30 -30.10 -15.28
C GLU A 304 9.06 -30.92 -14.95
N TYR A 305 7.89 -30.28 -14.93
CA TYR A 305 6.60 -30.91 -14.70
C TYR A 305 6.29 -31.98 -15.74
N LEU A 306 6.40 -31.65 -17.04
CA LEU A 306 6.13 -32.60 -18.12
C LEU A 306 7.15 -33.74 -18.18
N ASN A 307 8.40 -33.48 -17.82
CA ASN A 307 9.43 -34.52 -17.72
C ASN A 307 9.12 -35.48 -16.55
N LYS A 308 8.82 -34.93 -15.36
CA LYS A 308 8.59 -35.70 -14.13
C LYS A 308 7.27 -36.46 -14.10
N GLN A 309 6.16 -35.83 -14.53
CA GLN A 309 4.80 -36.38 -14.40
C GLN A 309 4.30 -37.09 -15.66
N VAL A 310 4.77 -36.68 -16.85
CA VAL A 310 4.31 -37.24 -18.13
C VAL A 310 5.42 -38.04 -18.85
N GLY A 311 6.68 -37.86 -18.45
CA GLY A 311 7.83 -38.56 -19.05
C GLY A 311 8.24 -38.03 -20.42
N ILE A 312 7.87 -36.78 -20.77
CA ILE A 312 8.13 -36.20 -22.09
C ILE A 312 9.29 -35.21 -21.99
N VAL A 313 10.29 -35.40 -22.86
CA VAL A 313 11.36 -34.42 -23.08
C VAL A 313 10.91 -33.44 -24.17
N LEU A 314 10.83 -32.15 -23.82
CA LEU A 314 10.43 -31.10 -24.75
C LEU A 314 11.52 -30.78 -25.77
N SER A 315 11.11 -30.58 -27.02
CA SER A 315 11.95 -29.92 -28.03
C SER A 315 12.09 -28.42 -27.70
N LYS A 316 13.21 -27.82 -28.09
CA LYS A 316 13.45 -26.37 -27.93
C LYS A 316 12.37 -25.50 -28.62
N ILE A 317 11.83 -25.98 -29.74
CA ILE A 317 10.75 -25.28 -30.46
C ILE A 317 9.44 -25.32 -29.67
N ASP A 318 9.08 -26.49 -29.12
CA ASP A 318 7.84 -26.64 -28.35
C ASP A 318 7.89 -25.86 -27.04
N ALA A 319 9.03 -25.85 -26.36
CA ALA A 319 9.25 -25.05 -25.16
C ALA A 319 9.03 -23.55 -25.43
N LYS A 320 9.61 -23.02 -26.51
CA LYS A 320 9.43 -21.62 -26.90
C LYS A 320 7.97 -21.30 -27.23
N ASN A 321 7.29 -22.17 -27.97
CA ASN A 321 5.88 -21.98 -28.32
C ASN A 321 4.97 -21.98 -27.08
N ILE A 322 5.29 -22.80 -26.07
CA ILE A 322 4.56 -22.87 -24.81
C ILE A 322 4.81 -21.63 -23.96
N GLU A 323 6.05 -21.11 -23.91
CA GLU A 323 6.39 -19.84 -23.23
C GLU A 323 5.66 -18.64 -23.85
N GLU A 324 5.59 -18.58 -25.19
CA GLU A 324 4.83 -17.55 -25.91
C GLU A 324 3.34 -17.64 -25.58
N LEU A 325 2.78 -18.84 -25.48
CA LEU A 325 1.39 -19.07 -25.09
C LEU A 325 1.12 -18.66 -23.64
N GLN A 326 2.03 -18.99 -22.72
CA GLN A 326 1.94 -18.60 -21.31
C GLN A 326 1.87 -17.07 -21.19
N SER A 327 2.75 -16.38 -21.92
CA SER A 327 2.83 -14.92 -21.95
C SER A 327 1.58 -14.29 -22.57
N LYS A 328 1.07 -14.85 -23.68
CA LYS A 328 -0.10 -14.36 -24.41
C LYS A 328 -1.37 -14.30 -23.55
N TYR A 329 -1.60 -15.29 -22.69
CA TYR A 329 -2.80 -15.38 -21.85
C TYR A 329 -2.53 -15.07 -20.37
N ASN A 330 -1.29 -14.73 -20.03
CA ASN A 330 -0.85 -14.40 -18.67
C ASN A 330 -1.15 -15.52 -17.65
N PHE A 331 -0.90 -16.78 -18.04
CA PHE A 331 -1.21 -17.94 -17.20
C PHE A 331 -0.19 -18.15 -16.08
N PRO A 332 -0.65 -18.38 -14.83
CA PRO A 332 0.20 -18.90 -13.77
C PRO A 332 0.79 -20.26 -14.15
N THR A 333 1.99 -20.56 -13.67
CA THR A 333 2.76 -21.76 -14.03
C THR A 333 1.98 -23.05 -13.75
N GLY A 334 1.32 -23.18 -12.60
CA GLY A 334 0.56 -24.40 -12.30
C GLY A 334 -0.71 -24.56 -13.14
N VAL A 335 -1.37 -23.47 -13.54
CA VAL A 335 -2.51 -23.52 -14.47
C VAL A 335 -2.03 -24.05 -15.84
N LEU A 336 -0.87 -23.57 -16.31
CA LEU A 336 -0.26 -24.03 -17.55
C LEU A 336 0.09 -25.52 -17.49
N ASN A 337 0.70 -25.98 -16.40
CA ASN A 337 1.08 -27.38 -16.19
C ASN A 337 -0.12 -28.33 -16.29
N ILE A 338 -1.21 -28.00 -15.61
CA ILE A 338 -2.45 -28.80 -15.65
C ILE A 338 -3.13 -28.70 -17.01
N LEU A 339 -3.09 -27.55 -17.68
CA LEU A 339 -3.62 -27.38 -19.04
C LEU A 339 -2.87 -28.28 -20.04
N LEU A 340 -1.54 -28.29 -19.97
CA LEU A 340 -0.69 -29.11 -20.84
C LEU A 340 -0.97 -30.59 -20.61
N GLU A 341 -1.00 -31.04 -19.36
CA GLU A 341 -1.35 -32.43 -19.03
C GLU A 341 -2.77 -32.80 -19.52
N TYR A 342 -3.74 -31.91 -19.34
CA TYR A 342 -5.09 -32.09 -19.84
C TYR A 342 -5.12 -32.21 -21.36
N SER A 343 -4.37 -31.35 -22.07
CA SER A 343 -4.30 -31.36 -23.53
C SER A 343 -3.70 -32.66 -24.08
N ILE A 344 -2.66 -33.19 -23.43
CA ILE A 344 -2.01 -34.46 -23.79
C ILE A 344 -3.00 -35.60 -23.59
N LYS A 345 -3.62 -35.70 -22.40
CA LYS A 345 -4.61 -36.74 -22.08
C LYS A 345 -5.82 -36.71 -23.01
N GLN A 346 -6.30 -35.53 -23.38
CA GLN A 346 -7.46 -35.37 -24.27
C GLN A 346 -7.14 -35.69 -25.73
N SER A 347 -5.89 -35.51 -26.16
CA SER A 347 -5.44 -35.84 -27.52
C SER A 347 -5.32 -37.35 -27.78
N GLY A 348 -5.25 -38.16 -26.72
CA GLY A 348 -5.07 -39.62 -26.80
C GLY A 348 -3.68 -40.07 -27.28
N LYS A 349 -2.73 -39.14 -27.45
CA LYS A 349 -1.34 -39.42 -27.82
C LYS A 349 -0.43 -39.14 -26.63
N ASN A 350 0.61 -39.95 -26.44
CA ASN A 350 1.60 -39.76 -25.38
C ASN A 350 2.67 -38.72 -25.76
N SER A 351 2.27 -37.67 -26.49
CA SER A 351 3.13 -36.63 -27.05
C SER A 351 2.44 -35.28 -26.96
N ILE A 352 3.22 -34.18 -26.97
CA ILE A 352 2.67 -32.83 -26.94
C ILE A 352 1.81 -32.60 -28.20
N PRO A 353 0.54 -32.21 -28.05
CA PRO A 353 -0.32 -31.87 -29.18
C PRO A 353 0.22 -30.66 -29.96
N HIS A 354 -0.21 -30.52 -31.21
CA HIS A 354 0.13 -29.34 -32.01
C HIS A 354 -0.27 -28.03 -31.30
N ILE A 355 0.57 -26.99 -31.38
CA ILE A 355 0.37 -25.73 -30.64
C ILE A 355 -1.03 -25.11 -30.84
N ASN A 356 -1.57 -25.13 -32.07
CA ASN A 356 -2.92 -24.65 -32.37
C ASN A 356 -4.03 -25.37 -31.59
N TYR A 357 -3.84 -26.63 -31.20
CA TYR A 357 -4.77 -27.37 -30.37
C TYR A 357 -4.70 -26.89 -28.92
N ILE A 358 -3.49 -26.68 -28.41
CA ILE A 358 -3.24 -26.13 -27.06
C ILE A 358 -3.79 -24.71 -26.98
N ASP A 359 -3.57 -23.86 -27.99
CA ASP A 359 -4.08 -22.48 -28.06
C ASP A 359 -5.61 -22.41 -28.02
N LYS A 360 -6.33 -23.36 -28.65
CA LYS A 360 -7.80 -23.45 -28.55
C LYS A 360 -8.27 -23.78 -27.12
N ILE A 361 -7.57 -24.69 -26.44
CA ILE A 361 -7.86 -25.03 -25.04
C ILE A 361 -7.55 -23.82 -24.14
N ALA A 362 -6.39 -23.20 -24.36
CA ALA A 362 -5.94 -22.00 -23.65
C ALA A 362 -6.93 -20.83 -23.77
N SER A 363 -7.42 -20.56 -24.98
CA SER A 363 -8.46 -19.54 -25.20
C SER A 363 -9.77 -19.84 -24.45
N THR A 364 -10.08 -21.12 -24.18
CA THR A 364 -11.28 -21.49 -23.41
C THR A 364 -11.05 -21.30 -21.92
N TRP A 365 -9.83 -21.59 -21.45
CA TRP A 365 -9.44 -21.49 -20.04
C TRP A 365 -9.16 -20.05 -19.61
N SER A 366 -8.68 -19.18 -20.51
CA SER A 366 -8.41 -17.77 -20.21
C SER A 366 -9.67 -17.02 -19.76
N ALA A 367 -10.85 -17.42 -20.25
CA ALA A 367 -12.13 -16.85 -19.84
C ALA A 367 -12.54 -17.21 -18.39
N GLN A 368 -11.92 -18.24 -17.79
CA GLN A 368 -12.33 -18.81 -16.49
C GLN A 368 -11.57 -18.21 -15.29
N LYS A 369 -10.58 -17.34 -15.52
CA LYS A 369 -9.78 -16.66 -14.48
C LYS A 369 -9.24 -17.63 -13.40
N LEU A 370 -8.52 -18.66 -13.83
CA LEU A 370 -7.89 -19.64 -12.94
C LEU A 370 -6.59 -19.07 -12.36
N PHE A 371 -6.38 -19.15 -11.04
CA PHE A 371 -5.24 -18.53 -10.36
C PHE A 371 -4.13 -19.52 -9.96
N GLY A 372 -4.42 -20.83 -9.95
CA GLY A 372 -3.42 -21.86 -9.63
C GLY A 372 -3.81 -23.26 -10.09
N ALA A 373 -2.93 -24.23 -9.84
CA ALA A 373 -3.10 -25.63 -10.21
C ALA A 373 -4.35 -26.24 -9.57
N LYS A 374 -4.68 -25.86 -8.33
CA LYS A 374 -5.90 -26.32 -7.63
C LYS A 374 -7.17 -25.94 -8.40
N ASP A 375 -7.30 -24.66 -8.78
CA ASP A 375 -8.43 -24.16 -9.57
C ASP A 375 -8.54 -24.88 -10.92
N ALA A 376 -7.40 -25.12 -11.57
CA ALA A 376 -7.34 -25.82 -12.84
C ALA A 376 -7.77 -27.30 -12.73
N ILE A 377 -7.33 -28.00 -11.67
CA ILE A 377 -7.72 -29.39 -11.39
C ILE A 377 -9.23 -29.47 -11.13
N ASP A 378 -9.77 -28.57 -10.33
CA ASP A 378 -11.20 -28.53 -10.00
C ASP A 378 -12.06 -28.21 -11.23
N PHE A 379 -11.60 -27.29 -12.08
CA PHE A 379 -12.24 -26.99 -13.36
C PHE A 379 -12.28 -28.22 -14.30
N VAL A 380 -11.18 -28.97 -14.38
CA VAL A 380 -11.13 -30.21 -15.19
C VAL A 380 -12.06 -31.28 -14.61
N ARG A 381 -12.07 -31.47 -13.28
CA ARG A 381 -12.96 -32.41 -12.59
C ARG A 381 -14.43 -32.07 -12.84
N ALA A 382 -14.81 -30.80 -12.73
CA ALA A 382 -16.16 -30.31 -12.99
C ALA A 382 -16.61 -30.58 -14.45
N ASN A 383 -15.76 -30.27 -15.43
CA ASN A 383 -16.05 -30.48 -16.85
C ASN A 383 -16.19 -31.97 -17.22
N ARG A 384 -15.39 -32.85 -16.61
CA ARG A 384 -15.53 -34.31 -16.81
C ARG A 384 -16.86 -34.82 -16.26
N ASN A 385 -17.26 -34.35 -15.08
CA ASN A 385 -18.51 -34.77 -14.45
C ASN A 385 -19.75 -34.31 -15.24
N GLN A 386 -19.71 -33.13 -15.85
CA GLN A 386 -20.78 -32.64 -16.74
C GLN A 386 -20.90 -33.48 -18.02
N LYS A 387 -19.78 -33.84 -18.67
CA LYS A 387 -19.78 -34.70 -19.87
C LYS A 387 -20.27 -36.12 -19.57
N ASN A 388 -19.90 -36.69 -18.42
CA ASN A 388 -20.35 -38.03 -18.01
C ASN A 388 -21.85 -38.08 -17.67
N LYS A 389 -22.41 -37.01 -17.09
CA LYS A 389 -23.87 -36.88 -16.88
C LYS A 389 -24.64 -36.80 -18.20
N ALA A 390 -24.12 -36.09 -19.21
CA ALA A 390 -24.75 -35.99 -20.53
C ALA A 390 -24.70 -37.31 -21.34
N PHE A 391 -23.67 -38.14 -21.14
CA PHE A 391 -23.58 -39.48 -21.74
C PHE A 391 -24.48 -40.52 -21.04
N SER A 392 -24.73 -40.37 -19.74
CA SER A 392 -25.60 -41.27 -18.95
C SER A 392 -27.08 -41.15 -19.35
N THR A 393 -27.54 -39.96 -19.74
CA THR A 393 -28.94 -39.71 -20.14
C THR A 393 -29.27 -40.13 -21.59
N ASN A 394 -28.28 -40.57 -22.38
CA ASN A 394 -28.46 -40.98 -23.78
C ASN A 394 -28.33 -42.50 -23.99
N LYS A 395 -28.90 -43.31 -23.08
CA LYS A 395 -29.27 -44.71 -23.37
C LYS A 395 -30.77 -44.80 -23.68
N SER A 396 -31.18 -44.28 -24.83
CA SER A 396 -32.44 -44.70 -25.47
C SER A 396 -32.16 -45.90 -26.39
N PRO A 397 -33.05 -46.90 -26.45
CA PRO A 397 -32.81 -48.15 -27.19
C PRO A 397 -32.80 -47.92 -28.71
N GLN A 398 -31.91 -48.62 -29.40
CA GLN A 398 -31.97 -48.76 -30.86
C GLN A 398 -33.33 -49.37 -31.24
N LYS A 399 -34.17 -48.59 -31.92
CA LYS A 399 -35.21 -49.14 -32.79
C LYS A 399 -34.69 -49.12 -34.21
N SER A 400 -34.55 -50.32 -34.77
CA SER A 400 -34.48 -50.54 -36.21
C SER A 400 -35.73 -49.94 -36.84
N TYR A 401 -35.56 -48.93 -37.68
CA TYR A 401 -36.57 -48.53 -38.65
C TYR A 401 -35.91 -48.36 -40.01
N SER A 402 -36.49 -49.08 -40.96
CA SER A 402 -36.18 -49.10 -42.38
C SER A 402 -36.22 -47.71 -43.03
N ASN A 403 -35.35 -47.54 -44.01
CA ASN A 403 -35.23 -46.47 -45.02
C ASN A 403 -36.35 -45.43 -45.10
N ASN A 404 -35.99 -44.15 -44.89
CA ASN A 404 -36.17 -43.14 -45.93
C ASN A 404 -35.25 -41.93 -45.73
N ARG A 405 -34.48 -41.60 -46.77
CA ARG A 405 -33.60 -40.43 -46.82
C ARG A 405 -34.42 -39.15 -46.74
N LYS A 406 -34.14 -38.28 -45.75
CA LYS A 406 -34.37 -36.84 -45.85
C LYS A 406 -33.22 -36.07 -45.19
N SER A 407 -32.55 -35.30 -46.04
CA SER A 407 -31.57 -34.27 -45.71
C SER A 407 -32.22 -33.18 -44.85
N ASN A 408 -31.59 -32.81 -43.74
CA ASN A 408 -31.94 -31.60 -42.99
C ASN A 408 -30.95 -30.49 -43.34
N HIS A 409 -31.41 -29.57 -44.19
CA HIS A 409 -30.79 -28.25 -44.39
C HIS A 409 -31.18 -27.31 -43.25
N ALA A 410 -30.36 -26.29 -43.00
CA ALA A 410 -30.71 -25.14 -42.18
C ALA A 410 -31.96 -24.43 -42.75
N PRO A 411 -32.85 -23.86 -41.90
CA PRO A 411 -34.04 -23.15 -42.37
C PRO A 411 -33.64 -21.94 -43.22
N PHE A 412 -34.27 -21.86 -44.39
CA PHE A 412 -33.99 -20.88 -45.44
C PHE A 412 -34.62 -19.52 -45.07
N PRO A 413 -33.88 -18.39 -45.14
CA PRO A 413 -34.41 -17.07 -44.78
C PRO A 413 -35.62 -16.64 -45.64
N GLU A 414 -36.59 -16.01 -44.97
CA GLU A 414 -37.93 -15.70 -45.48
C GLU A 414 -37.95 -14.81 -46.75
N TYR A 415 -36.91 -14.02 -47.00
CA TYR A 415 -36.80 -13.16 -48.19
C TYR A 415 -36.50 -13.91 -49.50
N LEU A 416 -36.24 -15.23 -49.45
CA LEU A 416 -35.97 -16.06 -50.63
C LEU A 416 -37.17 -16.93 -51.09
N GLN A 417 -38.29 -16.93 -50.37
CA GLN A 417 -39.49 -17.71 -50.76
C GLN A 417 -40.20 -17.13 -52.00
N ASN A 418 -40.09 -15.82 -52.24
CA ASN A 418 -40.79 -15.14 -53.33
C ASN A 418 -40.15 -15.30 -54.72
N ARG A 419 -39.06 -16.07 -54.87
CA ARG A 419 -38.47 -16.39 -56.18
C ARG A 419 -38.72 -17.83 -56.66
N GLN A 420 -39.22 -18.73 -55.81
CA GLN A 420 -39.41 -20.15 -56.17
C GLN A 420 -40.59 -20.39 -57.12
N ASN A 421 -41.51 -19.44 -57.28
CA ASN A 421 -42.69 -19.59 -58.14
C ASN A 421 -42.41 -19.27 -59.62
N SER A 422 -41.19 -18.90 -59.98
CA SER A 422 -40.79 -18.65 -61.36
C SER A 422 -39.60 -19.54 -61.69
N PHE A 423 -39.67 -20.28 -62.80
CA PHE A 423 -38.59 -21.14 -63.34
C PHE A 423 -38.53 -22.60 -62.87
N ASN A 424 -39.69 -23.28 -62.90
CA ASN A 424 -39.71 -24.63 -63.46
C ASN A 424 -39.52 -24.53 -64.97
N GLN A 425 -38.29 -24.63 -65.47
CA GLN A 425 -38.01 -25.20 -66.80
C GLN A 425 -36.51 -25.47 -66.96
N SER A 426 -36.23 -26.72 -67.32
CA SER A 426 -34.94 -27.35 -67.63
C SER A 426 -34.06 -26.56 -68.62
N LYS A 427 -32.74 -26.53 -68.39
CA LYS A 427 -31.70 -27.02 -69.33
C LYS A 427 -30.27 -26.88 -68.76
N LYS A 428 -29.37 -27.61 -69.42
CA LYS A 428 -28.02 -28.05 -69.06
C LYS A 428 -26.90 -26.98 -69.15
N GLU A 429 -25.79 -27.36 -68.52
CA GLU A 429 -24.36 -27.22 -68.91
C GLU A 429 -23.70 -25.83 -69.04
N GLU A 430 -22.52 -25.79 -68.42
CA GLU A 430 -21.29 -25.08 -68.80
C GLU A 430 -20.91 -23.71 -68.20
N ASP A 431 -19.59 -23.54 -68.23
CA ASP A 431 -18.67 -22.75 -67.43
C ASP A 431 -18.67 -21.23 -67.65
N ARG A 432 -18.19 -20.53 -66.60
CA ARG A 432 -17.59 -19.18 -66.56
C ARG A 432 -18.54 -18.02 -66.93
N VAL A 433 -18.40 -16.80 -66.44
CA VAL A 433 -17.22 -15.90 -66.49
C VAL A 433 -17.41 -14.81 -65.42
N VAL A 434 -16.32 -14.43 -64.75
CA VAL A 434 -16.23 -13.29 -63.81
C VAL A 434 -16.65 -12.01 -64.54
N THR A 435 -17.64 -11.31 -64.02
CA THR A 435 -18.16 -10.08 -64.63
C THR A 435 -17.38 -8.86 -64.15
N LYS A 436 -17.34 -7.79 -64.94
CA LYS A 436 -16.61 -6.53 -64.63
C LYS A 436 -17.02 -5.89 -63.30
N GLU A 437 -18.20 -6.24 -62.79
CA GLU A 437 -18.72 -5.82 -61.48
C GLU A 437 -17.95 -6.46 -60.31
N ASP A 438 -17.35 -7.65 -60.52
CA ASP A 438 -16.48 -8.32 -59.54
C ASP A 438 -15.06 -7.71 -59.52
N GLU A 439 -14.61 -7.10 -60.62
CA GLU A 439 -13.32 -6.38 -60.68
C GLU A 439 -13.39 -4.98 -60.05
N ASP A 440 -14.52 -4.28 -60.20
CA ASP A 440 -14.72 -2.94 -59.62
C ASP A 440 -14.94 -3.00 -58.11
N THR A 441 -15.65 -4.04 -57.62
CA THR A 441 -15.81 -4.29 -56.17
C THR A 441 -14.49 -4.69 -55.50
N PHE A 442 -13.59 -5.37 -56.20
CA PHE A 442 -12.24 -5.67 -55.71
C PHE A 442 -11.32 -4.43 -55.70
N LYS A 443 -11.45 -3.51 -56.67
CA LYS A 443 -10.68 -2.26 -56.71
C LYS A 443 -11.07 -1.26 -55.61
N ASP A 444 -12.36 -1.16 -55.28
CA ASP A 444 -12.83 -0.30 -54.19
C ASP A 444 -12.43 -0.83 -52.81
N LEU A 445 -12.40 -2.16 -52.64
CA LEU A 445 -11.93 -2.80 -51.41
C LEU A 445 -10.41 -2.62 -51.19
N MET A 446 -9.62 -2.56 -52.28
CA MET A 446 -8.18 -2.28 -52.21
C MET A 446 -7.85 -0.79 -51.97
N LYS A 447 -8.71 0.17 -52.35
CA LYS A 447 -8.53 1.60 -51.98
C LYS A 447 -8.70 1.85 -50.48
N VAL A 448 -9.57 1.10 -49.83
CA VAL A 448 -9.82 1.22 -48.37
C VAL A 448 -8.66 0.64 -47.55
N LEU A 449 -7.92 -0.33 -48.08
CA LEU A 449 -6.78 -0.96 -47.38
C LEU A 449 -5.44 -0.21 -47.55
N TYR A 450 -5.31 0.68 -48.54
CA TYR A 450 -4.07 1.45 -48.79
C TYR A 450 -4.09 2.92 -48.35
N ASN A 451 -5.20 3.40 -47.80
CA ASN A 451 -5.24 4.68 -47.09
C ASN A 451 -5.06 4.48 -45.57
N LYS A 452 -3.83 4.08 -45.21
CA LYS A 452 -3.02 4.59 -44.08
C LYS A 452 -3.64 4.58 -42.66
N GLY A 453 -3.01 4.06 -41.61
CA GLY A 453 -1.57 3.84 -41.43
C GLY A 453 -0.76 5.13 -41.59
N ASP A 454 -0.87 6.06 -40.64
CA ASP A 454 0.15 7.06 -40.22
C ASP A 454 -0.53 8.22 -39.45
N VAL A 455 -0.58 8.13 -38.11
CA VAL A 455 -0.08 9.11 -37.12
C VAL A 455 0.24 8.35 -35.84
#